data_AF-K1RHI9-F1
#
_entry.id   AF-K1RHI9-F1
#
_cell.length_a   1.000
_cell.length_b   1.000
_cell.length_c   1.000
_cell.angle_alpha   90.00
_cell.angle_beta   90.00
_cell.angle_gamma   90.00
#
_symmetry.space_group_name_H-M   'P 1'
#
loop_
_entity.id
_entity.type
_entity.pdbx_description
1 polymer ?
#
loop_
_entity_poly.entity_id
_entity_poly.type
_entity_poly.pdbx_seq_one_letter_code
_entity_poly.pdbx_strand_id
1 'polypeptide(L)'
;IPAADISEQISTAGTEASGTGNMKLMLNGAVTLGTYDGANIEIVKEAGEENNYIFGARVEELKEIIPGYNSRKLLAENEKIRRVINTLIDGTVSDGGSGMFRELYYSLTDGASWHTPDNYYLLGDLEDYVETKLKCIGDFEDKRLIGQKNVAEYVQCGKIQF
;
A
#
# COMPACT_ATOMS: atom_id res chain seq x y z
N ILE A 1 6.41 -5.32 -17.25
CA ILE A 1 6.74 -3.87 -17.15
C ILE A 1 5.94 -3.05 -18.17
N PRO A 2 6.05 -3.21 -19.51
CA PRO A 2 5.35 -2.33 -20.47
C PRO A 2 3.82 -2.49 -20.56
N ALA A 3 3.26 -3.50 -19.89
CA ALA A 3 1.81 -3.74 -19.83
C ALA A 3 1.22 -3.37 -18.46
N ALA A 4 1.98 -2.69 -17.59
CA ALA A 4 1.51 -2.30 -16.28
C ALA A 4 0.77 -0.97 -16.37
N ASP A 5 -0.52 -0.97 -16.03
CA ASP A 5 -1.34 0.24 -15.93
C ASP A 5 -1.15 0.94 -14.57
N ILE A 6 -0.93 0.15 -13.50
CA ILE A 6 -0.75 0.61 -12.12
C ILE A 6 0.56 0.04 -11.56
N SER A 7 1.34 0.89 -10.91
CA SER A 7 2.55 0.55 -10.15
C SER A 7 2.23 0.53 -8.67
N GLU A 8 2.08 -0.66 -8.07
CA GLU A 8 1.80 -0.79 -6.63
C GLU A 8 3.09 -0.76 -5.81
N GLN A 9 3.24 0.28 -4.99
CA GLN A 9 4.41 0.56 -4.15
C GLN A 9 3.96 0.77 -2.70
N ILE A 10 3.57 -0.33 -2.06
CA ILE A 10 2.72 -0.36 -0.87
C ILE A 10 3.47 -0.67 0.44
N SER A 11 4.79 -0.47 0.47
CA SER A 11 5.58 -0.64 1.69
C SER A 11 5.12 0.31 2.79
N THR A 12 5.15 -0.13 4.04
CA THR A 12 4.87 0.74 5.18
C THR A 12 5.79 1.95 5.16
N ALA A 13 5.26 3.13 5.43
CA ALA A 13 6.08 4.34 5.36
C ALA A 13 7.28 4.29 6.33
N GLY A 14 8.46 4.66 5.84
CA GLY A 14 9.74 4.61 6.55
C GLY A 14 10.48 3.28 6.43
N THR A 15 10.03 2.34 5.59
CA THR A 15 10.68 1.03 5.41
C THR A 15 11.37 0.87 4.06
N GLU A 16 11.01 1.67 3.06
CA GLU A 16 11.63 1.64 1.74
C GLU A 16 12.78 2.65 1.63
N ALA A 17 14.02 2.15 1.51
CA ALA A 17 15.19 3.00 1.36
C ALA A 17 15.37 3.55 -0.07
N SER A 18 15.06 2.75 -1.11
CA SER A 18 15.07 3.15 -2.53
C SER A 18 14.43 2.08 -3.42
N GLY A 19 13.31 2.41 -4.06
CA GLY A 19 12.57 1.53 -4.98
C GLY A 19 12.93 1.77 -6.43
N THR A 20 13.83 0.97 -7.02
CA THR A 20 14.18 1.11 -8.45
C THR A 20 13.15 0.48 -9.40
N GLY A 21 12.25 -0.36 -8.89
CA GLY A 21 11.16 -0.96 -9.66
C GLY A 21 10.08 0.07 -10.03
N ASN A 22 9.81 0.97 -9.10
CA ASN A 22 8.84 2.06 -9.12
C ASN A 22 9.16 2.99 -10.30
N MET A 23 10.44 3.34 -10.43
CA MET A 23 10.97 4.20 -11.49
C MET A 23 10.89 3.55 -12.89
N LYS A 24 11.07 2.22 -13.00
CA LYS A 24 10.93 1.51 -14.29
C LYS A 24 9.48 1.44 -14.76
N LEU A 25 8.52 1.40 -13.83
CA LEU A 25 7.10 1.42 -14.14
C LEU A 25 6.64 2.83 -14.53
N MET A 26 7.15 3.86 -13.85
CA MET A 26 6.95 5.26 -14.21
C MET A 26 7.44 5.57 -15.65
N LEU A 27 8.58 5.01 -16.05
CA LEU A 27 9.10 5.07 -17.43
C LEU A 27 8.16 4.48 -18.49
N ASN A 28 7.18 3.66 -18.08
CA ASN A 28 6.16 3.09 -18.98
C ASN A 28 4.81 3.81 -18.83
N GLY A 29 4.74 4.90 -18.06
CA GLY A 29 3.52 5.66 -17.81
C GLY A 29 2.54 4.97 -16.87
N ALA A 30 2.97 3.98 -16.09
CA ALA A 30 2.13 3.36 -15.07
C ALA A 30 1.92 4.34 -13.91
N VAL A 31 0.66 4.55 -13.51
CA VAL A 31 0.36 5.46 -12.39
C VAL A 31 0.75 4.80 -11.07
N THR A 32 1.38 5.55 -10.16
CA THR A 32 1.76 5.01 -8.85
C THR A 32 0.56 4.94 -7.91
N LEU A 33 0.35 3.75 -7.33
CA LEU A 33 -0.49 3.52 -6.15
C LEU A 33 0.44 3.12 -5.01
N GLY A 34 0.65 4.00 -4.02
CA GLY A 34 1.66 3.74 -3.01
C GLY A 34 1.54 4.57 -1.76
N THR A 35 2.31 4.18 -0.75
CA THR A 35 2.48 5.00 0.46
C THR A 35 3.41 6.17 0.17
N TYR A 36 3.35 7.21 1.01
CA TYR A 36 4.27 8.36 0.91
C TYR A 36 5.64 8.02 1.51
N ASP A 37 6.36 7.11 0.87
CA ASP A 37 7.65 6.58 1.32
C ASP A 37 8.71 6.52 0.21
N GLY A 38 9.98 6.47 0.60
CA GLY A 38 11.11 6.19 -0.29
C GLY A 38 11.07 6.96 -1.61
N ALA A 39 11.13 6.22 -2.72
CA ALA A 39 11.12 6.78 -4.07
C ALA A 39 9.76 7.38 -4.47
N ASN A 40 8.66 6.96 -3.83
CA ASN A 40 7.33 7.53 -4.12
C ASN A 40 7.26 9.00 -3.73
N ILE A 41 7.99 9.43 -2.71
CA ILE A 41 8.07 10.85 -2.32
C ILE A 41 8.62 11.69 -3.47
N GLU A 42 9.67 11.21 -4.13
CA GLU A 42 10.28 11.92 -5.27
C GLU A 42 9.34 11.90 -6.48
N ILE A 43 8.74 10.74 -6.78
CA ILE A 43 7.75 10.61 -7.86
C ILE A 43 6.58 11.58 -7.66
N VAL A 44 6.00 11.63 -6.46
CA VAL A 44 4.86 12.52 -6.15
C VAL A 44 5.24 13.99 -6.21
N LYS A 45 6.42 14.36 -5.67
CA LYS A 45 6.90 15.75 -5.74
C LYS A 45 7.08 16.22 -7.17
N GLU A 46 7.57 15.33 -8.02
CA GLU A 46 7.91 15.66 -9.38
C GLU A 46 6.66 15.61 -10.29
N ALA A 47 5.88 14.52 -10.24
CA ALA A 47 4.74 14.27 -11.12
C ALA A 47 3.44 14.90 -10.62
N GLY A 48 3.38 15.32 -9.35
CA GLY A 48 2.20 15.90 -8.71
C GLY A 48 1.36 14.85 -7.98
N GLU A 49 0.88 15.22 -6.80
CA GLU A 49 0.04 14.36 -5.96
C GLU A 49 -1.33 14.10 -6.61
N GLU A 50 -1.82 15.01 -7.45
CA GLU A 50 -3.04 14.84 -8.24
C GLU A 50 -2.91 13.76 -9.32
N ASN A 51 -1.69 13.47 -9.76
CA ASN A 51 -1.42 12.45 -10.77
C ASN A 51 -1.20 11.06 -10.19
N ASN A 52 -0.94 10.98 -8.88
CA ASN A 52 -0.64 9.75 -8.16
C ASN A 52 -1.81 9.32 -7.26
N TYR A 53 -1.77 8.07 -6.82
CA TYR A 53 -2.72 7.50 -5.86
C TYR A 53 -1.97 7.20 -4.57
N ILE A 54 -1.94 8.16 -3.65
CA ILE A 54 -1.26 8.01 -2.37
C ILE A 54 -2.25 7.65 -1.28
N PHE A 55 -1.89 6.65 -0.47
CA PHE A 55 -2.69 6.18 0.66
C PHE A 55 -1.79 5.90 1.88
N GLY A 56 -2.43 5.66 3.01
CA GLY A 56 -1.80 5.23 4.25
C GLY A 56 -1.20 6.37 5.05
N ALA A 57 -0.82 6.04 6.28
CA ALA A 57 -0.18 6.99 7.20
C ALA A 57 1.23 7.37 6.73
N ARG A 58 1.56 8.66 6.85
CA ARG A 58 2.92 9.17 6.63
C ARG A 58 3.84 8.79 7.79
N VAL A 59 5.15 8.84 7.56
CA VAL A 59 6.18 8.53 8.58
C VAL A 59 5.99 9.36 9.86
N GLU A 60 5.63 10.64 9.71
CA GLU A 60 5.38 11.54 10.83
C GLU A 60 4.15 11.13 11.63
N GLU A 61 3.09 10.69 10.96
CA GLU A 61 1.83 10.27 11.58
C GLU A 61 2.00 8.93 12.29
N LEU A 62 2.75 7.99 11.69
CA LEU A 62 3.06 6.69 12.30
C LEU A 62 3.78 6.83 13.64
N LYS A 63 4.65 7.83 13.81
CA LYS A 63 5.33 8.08 15.10
C LYS A 63 4.35 8.37 16.24
N GLU A 64 3.23 9.00 15.94
CA GLU A 64 2.19 9.34 16.91
C GLU A 64 1.17 8.20 17.09
N ILE A 65 0.87 7.47 16.00
CA ILE A 65 -0.14 6.41 16.01
C ILE A 65 0.38 5.11 16.66
N ILE A 66 1.59 4.67 16.30
CA ILE A 66 2.15 3.37 16.70
C ILE A 66 2.19 3.16 18.22
N PRO A 67 2.57 4.15 19.06
CA PRO A 67 2.58 3.95 20.52
C PRO A 67 1.21 3.60 21.13
N GLY A 68 0.11 4.04 20.51
CA GLY A 68 -1.27 3.77 20.95
C GLY A 68 -1.97 2.66 20.15
N TYR A 69 -1.28 2.09 19.15
CA TYR A 69 -1.87 1.17 18.20
C TYR A 69 -2.14 -0.21 18.83
N ASN A 70 -3.32 -0.77 18.55
CA ASN A 70 -3.70 -2.10 18.99
C ASN A 70 -4.56 -2.79 17.92
N SER A 71 -3.97 -3.77 17.23
CA SER A 71 -4.62 -4.50 16.14
C SER A 71 -5.85 -5.28 16.61
N ARG A 72 -5.85 -5.85 17.82
CA ARG A 72 -7.04 -6.53 18.37
C ARG A 72 -8.20 -5.58 18.63
N LYS A 73 -7.91 -4.36 19.11
CA LYS A 73 -8.93 -3.31 19.28
C LYS A 73 -9.49 -2.91 17.91
N LEU A 74 -8.63 -2.68 16.92
CA LEU A 74 -9.04 -2.38 15.55
C LEU A 74 -9.96 -3.49 14.98
N LEU A 75 -9.60 -4.76 15.17
CA LEU A 75 -10.44 -5.89 14.75
C LEU A 75 -11.78 -5.95 15.49
N ALA A 76 -11.81 -5.58 16.77
CA ALA A 76 -13.06 -5.55 17.53
C ALA A 76 -14.01 -4.45 17.05
N GLU A 77 -13.46 -3.30 16.63
CA GLU A 77 -14.22 -2.11 16.22
C GLU A 77 -14.56 -2.11 14.73
N ASN A 78 -13.75 -2.74 13.88
CA ASN A 78 -13.92 -2.79 12.43
C ASN A 78 -14.36 -4.17 11.93
N GLU A 79 -15.65 -4.32 11.61
CA GLU A 79 -16.22 -5.57 11.12
C GLU A 79 -15.62 -6.03 9.77
N LYS A 80 -15.32 -5.10 8.86
CA LYS A 80 -14.80 -5.44 7.53
C LYS A 80 -13.41 -6.05 7.64
N ILE A 81 -12.50 -5.38 8.37
CA ILE A 81 -11.15 -5.88 8.61
C ILE A 81 -11.22 -7.22 9.34
N ARG A 82 -12.03 -7.33 10.39
CA ARG A 82 -12.21 -8.58 11.14
C ARG A 82 -12.65 -9.74 10.26
N ARG A 83 -13.60 -9.50 9.34
CA ARG A 83 -14.06 -10.52 8.41
C ARG A 83 -12.92 -11.00 7.51
N VAL A 84 -12.14 -10.08 6.94
CA VAL A 84 -11.01 -10.44 6.08
C VAL A 84 -9.96 -11.24 6.85
N ILE A 85 -9.57 -10.78 8.03
CA ILE A 85 -8.53 -11.45 8.82
C ILE A 85 -8.99 -12.82 9.34
N ASN A 86 -10.27 -12.97 9.71
CA ASN A 86 -10.80 -14.26 10.13
C ASN A 86 -10.84 -15.30 9.00
N THR A 87 -10.88 -14.88 7.72
CA THR A 87 -10.85 -15.83 6.61
C THR A 87 -9.59 -16.70 6.60
N LEU A 88 -8.48 -16.19 7.16
CA LEU A 88 -7.22 -16.91 7.31
C LEU A 88 -7.34 -18.14 8.23
N ILE A 89 -8.34 -18.17 9.12
CA ILE A 89 -8.46 -19.21 10.16
C ILE A 89 -9.84 -19.89 10.23
N ASP A 90 -10.85 -19.38 9.53
CA ASP A 90 -12.23 -19.92 9.57
C ASP A 90 -12.50 -21.03 8.54
N GLY A 91 -11.51 -21.33 7.69
CA GLY A 91 -11.61 -22.36 6.64
C GLY A 91 -12.13 -21.85 5.30
N THR A 92 -12.38 -20.54 5.15
CA THR A 92 -12.76 -19.92 3.86
C THR A 92 -11.62 -20.03 2.84
N VAL A 93 -10.38 -19.81 3.28
CA VAL A 93 -9.17 -20.04 2.47
C VAL A 93 -8.35 -21.18 3.06
N SER A 94 -7.62 -21.90 2.20
CA SER A 94 -6.75 -23.01 2.61
C SER A 94 -5.32 -22.78 2.16
N ASP A 95 -4.39 -22.99 3.08
CA ASP A 95 -2.94 -22.97 2.85
C ASP A 95 -2.38 -24.39 2.58
N GLY A 96 -3.26 -25.34 2.24
CA GLY A 96 -2.89 -26.74 2.03
C GLY A 96 -2.49 -27.49 3.31
N GLY A 97 -2.82 -26.96 4.50
CA GLY A 97 -2.47 -27.56 5.79
C GLY A 97 -1.06 -27.20 6.27
N SER A 98 -0.43 -26.20 5.66
CA SER A 98 0.91 -25.73 6.05
C SER A 98 0.92 -24.97 7.39
N GLY A 99 -0.20 -24.40 7.81
CA GLY A 99 -0.32 -23.57 9.01
C GLY A 99 0.09 -22.12 8.80
N MET A 100 0.55 -21.75 7.60
CA MET A 100 1.02 -20.40 7.25
C MET A 100 -0.06 -19.33 7.45
N PHE A 101 -1.33 -19.62 7.12
CA PHE A 101 -2.39 -18.61 7.32
C PHE A 101 -2.69 -18.36 8.80
N ARG A 102 -2.55 -19.39 9.63
CA ARG A 102 -2.67 -19.25 11.08
C ARG A 102 -1.49 -18.46 11.64
N GLU A 103 -0.28 -18.69 11.16
CA GLU A 103 0.89 -17.87 11.55
C GLU A 103 0.73 -16.42 11.14
N LEU A 104 0.25 -16.15 9.92
CA LEU A 104 -0.04 -14.80 9.45
C LEU A 104 -1.10 -14.11 10.31
N TYR A 105 -2.18 -14.81 10.65
CA TYR A 105 -3.20 -14.31 11.58
C TYR A 105 -2.57 -13.88 12.91
N TYR A 106 -1.77 -14.75 13.54
CA TYR A 106 -1.14 -14.43 14.81
C TYR A 106 -0.11 -13.31 14.70
N SER A 107 0.61 -13.21 13.58
CA SER A 107 1.52 -12.09 13.33
C SER A 107 0.81 -10.74 13.36
N LEU A 108 -0.43 -10.69 12.84
CA LEU A 108 -1.26 -9.49 12.83
C LEU A 108 -1.95 -9.22 14.18
N THR A 109 -2.36 -10.26 14.93
CA THR A 109 -3.16 -10.08 16.16
C THR A 109 -2.36 -10.09 17.46
N ASP A 110 -1.35 -10.94 17.56
CA ASP A 110 -0.66 -11.26 18.81
C ASP A 110 0.84 -11.02 18.74
N GLY A 111 1.40 -10.91 17.54
CA GLY A 111 2.84 -10.75 17.32
C GLY A 111 3.62 -12.03 17.62
N ALA A 112 4.94 -11.89 17.74
CA ALA A 112 5.84 -12.97 18.12
C ALA A 112 6.98 -12.45 19.01
N SER A 113 7.87 -13.32 19.47
CA SER A 113 8.98 -12.94 20.36
C SER A 113 9.91 -11.84 19.80
N TRP A 114 9.90 -11.62 18.48
CA TRP A 114 10.82 -10.72 17.79
C TRP A 114 10.12 -9.55 17.07
N HIS A 115 8.79 -9.47 17.11
CA HIS A 115 8.04 -8.39 16.48
C HIS A 115 6.71 -8.12 17.18
N THR A 116 6.24 -6.88 17.15
CA THR A 116 4.93 -6.50 17.70
C THR A 116 3.78 -7.04 16.84
N PRO A 117 2.55 -7.14 17.38
CA PRO A 117 1.37 -7.40 16.57
C PRO A 117 1.25 -6.37 15.45
N ASP A 118 1.00 -6.83 14.22
CA ASP A 118 0.89 -5.98 13.03
C ASP A 118 2.05 -4.96 12.92
N ASN A 119 3.27 -5.49 12.99
CA ASN A 119 4.52 -4.73 13.00
C ASN A 119 4.69 -3.72 11.85
N TYR A 120 4.01 -3.98 10.73
CA TYR A 120 4.07 -3.17 9.51
C TYR A 120 2.83 -2.29 9.32
N TYR A 121 1.98 -2.15 10.35
CA TYR A 121 0.79 -1.30 10.32
C TYR A 121 -0.17 -1.63 9.15
N LEU A 122 -0.20 -2.89 8.74
CA LEU A 122 -0.95 -3.34 7.57
C LEU A 122 -2.45 -3.14 7.76
N LEU A 123 -2.97 -3.46 8.95
CA LEU A 123 -4.40 -3.34 9.21
C LEU A 123 -4.83 -1.87 9.33
N GLY A 124 -3.93 -1.02 9.82
CA GLY A 124 -4.16 0.42 9.95
C GLY A 124 -4.33 1.11 8.60
N ASP A 125 -3.51 0.74 7.60
CA ASP A 125 -3.56 1.33 6.25
C ASP A 125 -4.56 0.62 5.32
N LEU A 126 -5.12 -0.53 5.72
CA LEU A 126 -5.90 -1.40 4.83
C LEU A 126 -7.13 -0.71 4.23
N GLU A 127 -7.87 0.07 5.04
CA GLU A 127 -9.09 0.74 4.54
C GLU A 127 -8.76 1.84 3.53
N ASP A 128 -7.74 2.65 3.81
CA ASP A 128 -7.32 3.72 2.91
C ASP A 128 -6.71 3.16 1.61
N TYR A 129 -5.96 2.05 1.70
CA TYR A 129 -5.51 1.31 0.52
C TYR A 129 -6.70 0.87 -0.34
N VAL A 130 -7.74 0.28 0.26
CA VAL A 130 -8.92 -0.20 -0.48
C VAL A 130 -9.68 0.96 -1.10
N GLU A 131 -9.92 2.04 -0.36
CA GLU A 131 -10.59 3.25 -0.87
C GLU A 131 -9.83 3.84 -2.06
N THR A 132 -8.53 4.04 -1.89
CA THR A 132 -7.65 4.59 -2.92
C THR A 132 -7.56 3.66 -4.14
N LYS A 133 -7.50 2.34 -3.94
CA LYS A 133 -7.51 1.35 -5.02
C LYS A 133 -8.83 1.38 -5.79
N LEU A 134 -9.96 1.49 -5.12
CA LEU A 134 -11.27 1.59 -5.77
C LEU A 134 -11.42 2.88 -6.55
N LYS A 135 -10.94 4.01 -6.02
CA LYS A 135 -10.85 5.28 -6.75
C LYS A 135 -10.00 5.12 -8.00
N CYS A 136 -8.81 4.54 -7.87
CA CYS A 136 -7.92 4.26 -8.99
C CYS A 136 -8.65 3.46 -10.08
N ILE A 137 -9.27 2.32 -9.72
CA ILE A 137 -10.05 1.48 -10.66
C ILE A 137 -11.18 2.28 -11.32
N GLY A 138 -11.91 3.11 -10.58
CA GLY A 138 -12.98 3.96 -11.13
C GLY A 138 -12.46 4.99 -12.13
N ASP A 139 -11.32 5.64 -11.82
CA ASP A 139 -10.70 6.63 -12.72
C ASP A 139 -10.25 5.99 -14.05
N PHE A 140 -9.95 4.68 -14.08
CA PHE A 140 -9.63 3.95 -15.32
C PHE A 140 -10.78 3.88 -16.32
N GLU A 141 -12.02 4.20 -15.92
CA GLU A 141 -13.13 4.36 -16.86
C GLU A 141 -12.98 5.65 -17.71
N ASP A 142 -12.34 6.70 -17.18
CA ASP A 142 -12.03 7.93 -17.92
C ASP A 142 -10.63 7.86 -18.56
N LYS A 143 -10.61 7.42 -19.82
CA LYS A 143 -9.39 7.32 -20.63
C LYS A 143 -8.63 8.64 -20.77
N ARG A 144 -9.31 9.78 -20.72
CA ARG A 144 -8.66 11.10 -20.85
C ARG A 144 -7.94 11.44 -19.56
N LEU A 145 -8.59 11.21 -18.41
CA LEU A 145 -7.99 11.41 -17.09
C LEU A 145 -6.75 10.55 -16.92
N ILE A 146 -6.85 9.24 -17.16
CA ILE A 146 -5.68 8.34 -17.06
C ILE A 146 -4.62 8.70 -18.09
N GLY A 147 -4.99 9.04 -19.32
CA GLY A 147 -4.02 9.50 -20.32
C GLY A 147 -3.22 10.72 -19.86
N GLN A 148 -3.85 11.67 -19.16
CA GLN A 148 -3.16 12.83 -18.57
C GLN A 148 -2.19 12.42 -17.46
N LYS A 149 -2.63 11.54 -16.55
CA LYS A 149 -1.79 11.02 -15.46
C LYS A 149 -0.58 10.25 -16.00
N ASN A 150 -0.80 9.34 -16.95
CA ASN A 150 0.28 8.55 -17.56
C ASN A 150 1.33 9.42 -18.24
N VAL A 151 0.90 10.49 -18.93
CA VAL A 151 1.82 11.44 -19.56
C VAL A 151 2.59 12.23 -18.52
N ALA A 152 1.97 12.63 -17.40
CA ALA A 152 2.65 13.31 -16.31
C ALA A 152 3.77 12.43 -15.72
N GLU A 153 3.47 11.16 -15.42
CA GLU A 153 4.45 10.17 -14.96
C GLU A 153 5.60 10.01 -15.97
N TYR A 154 5.28 9.82 -17.24
CA TYR A 154 6.28 9.61 -18.29
C TYR A 154 7.19 10.82 -18.53
N VAL A 155 6.64 12.03 -18.59
CA VAL A 155 7.43 13.25 -18.83
C VAL A 155 8.39 13.50 -17.67
N GLN A 156 7.93 13.21 -16.46
CA GLN A 156 8.64 13.58 -15.27
C GLN A 156 9.69 12.55 -14.81
N CYS A 157 9.59 11.30 -15.28
CA CYS A 157 10.56 10.27 -14.94
C CYS A 157 12.01 10.67 -15.27
N GLY A 158 12.23 11.54 -16.26
CA GLY A 158 13.55 12.04 -16.65
C GLY A 158 14.20 13.01 -15.65
N LYS A 159 13.45 13.51 -14.67
CA LYS A 159 13.97 14.40 -13.61
C LYS A 159 14.42 13.65 -12.35
N ILE A 160 14.02 12.39 -12.21
CA ILE A 160 14.40 11.54 -11.09
C ILE A 160 15.74 10.90 -11.44
N GLN A 161 16.82 11.37 -10.80
CA GLN A 161 18.16 10.84 -11.04
C GLN A 161 18.37 9.52 -10.30
N PHE A 162 18.95 8.56 -11.05
CA PHE A 162 19.33 7.21 -10.61
C PHE A 162 20.42 7.19 -9.55
#